data_AF-A0A9E6D8I4-F1
#
_entry.id   AF-A0A9E6D8I4-F1
#
_cell.length_a   1.000
_cell.length_b   1.000
_cell.length_c   1.000
_cell.angle_alpha   90.00
_cell.angle_beta   90.00
_cell.angle_gamma   90.00
#
_symmetry.space_group_name_H-M   'P 1'
#
loop_
_entity.id
_entity.type
_entity.pdbx_description
1 polymer ?
#
loop_
_entity_poly.entity_id
_entity_poly.type
_entity_poly.pdbx_seq_one_letter_code
_entity_poly.pdbx_strand_id
1 'polypeptide(L)'
;MKIKIKNPLTLLLSITMILLLNFPLFGQENTDFIESTKTKEQSNDYKELENERLKIIAEMYSMMYEISGLFTELERAQSLEKSVSDYDQKTLDGIDSSNFTVSDRINIQRLEEIKSQIIMPELKTVGGQDLHSMKSITVTEGFRRIIENKVQAILKKTDQLSSVGTKVTELNNTSFVSQNFKKQISWSFAILVAIVIIGFFIIAYKDDEIRKTIFSGDAGLQFITIFSIIIAIILFGITGVLGGKELSALIGGISGFILGRSSIPAAKKEG
;
A
#
# COMPACT_ATOMS: atom_id res chain seq x y z
N MET A 1 -57.87 -1.39 15.10
CA MET A 1 -57.47 -0.71 16.35
C MET A 1 -56.77 0.60 15.97
N LYS A 2 -57.44 1.75 16.07
CA LYS A 2 -56.87 3.06 15.70
C LYS A 2 -56.12 3.63 16.90
N ILE A 3 -54.79 3.62 16.87
CA ILE A 3 -53.96 4.24 17.90
C ILE A 3 -54.06 5.76 17.73
N LYS A 4 -54.77 6.42 18.65
CA LYS A 4 -54.90 7.88 18.69
C LYS A 4 -53.60 8.43 19.31
N ILE A 5 -52.62 8.79 18.46
CA ILE A 5 -51.37 9.40 18.92
C ILE A 5 -51.68 10.81 19.41
N LYS A 6 -51.69 10.98 20.74
CA LYS A 6 -52.19 12.20 21.40
C LYS A 6 -51.20 13.37 21.34
N ASN A 7 -49.95 13.14 20.93
CA ASN A 7 -48.98 14.20 20.67
C ASN A 7 -47.88 13.72 19.70
N PRO A 8 -47.75 14.31 18.50
CA PRO A 8 -46.70 13.91 17.56
C PRO A 8 -45.29 14.26 18.09
N LEU A 9 -45.18 15.27 18.96
CA LEU A 9 -43.93 15.70 19.57
C LEU A 9 -43.34 14.62 20.50
N THR A 10 -44.17 13.95 21.30
CA THR A 10 -43.70 12.92 22.25
C THR A 10 -43.24 11.66 21.51
N LEU A 11 -43.87 11.35 20.37
CA LEU A 11 -43.48 10.22 19.55
C LEU A 11 -42.13 10.46 18.87
N LEU A 12 -41.91 11.66 18.31
CA LEU A 12 -40.64 12.07 17.73
C LEU A 12 -39.52 12.09 18.78
N LEU A 13 -39.79 12.62 19.98
CA LEU A 13 -38.83 12.62 21.08
C LEU A 13 -38.49 11.19 21.53
N SER A 14 -39.47 10.29 21.58
CA SER A 14 -39.20 8.87 21.91
C SER A 14 -38.38 8.17 20.83
N ILE A 15 -38.63 8.45 19.55
CA ILE A 15 -37.84 7.88 18.44
C ILE A 15 -36.42 8.43 18.46
N THR A 16 -36.25 9.72 18.77
CA THR A 16 -34.91 10.34 18.88
C THR A 16 -34.15 9.75 20.07
N MET A 17 -34.82 9.51 21.20
CA MET A 17 -34.22 8.88 22.37
C MET A 17 -33.88 7.41 22.13
N ILE A 18 -34.74 6.67 21.41
CA ILE A 18 -34.46 5.29 20.98
C ILE A 18 -33.29 5.27 20.00
N LEU A 19 -33.18 6.24 19.08
CA LEU A 19 -32.00 6.37 18.21
C LEU A 19 -30.75 6.64 19.06
N LEU A 20 -30.78 7.60 19.99
CA LEU A 20 -29.64 7.94 20.85
C LEU A 20 -29.21 6.79 21.78
N LEU A 21 -30.14 5.89 22.14
CA LEU A 21 -29.86 4.70 22.96
C LEU A 21 -29.40 3.49 22.13
N ASN A 22 -29.74 3.41 20.84
CA ASN A 22 -29.33 2.32 19.95
C ASN A 22 -28.10 2.65 19.10
N PHE A 23 -27.75 3.93 18.95
CA PHE A 23 -26.41 4.30 18.56
C PHE A 23 -25.54 4.16 19.82
N PRO A 24 -24.59 3.21 19.87
CA PRO A 24 -23.62 3.22 20.95
C PRO A 24 -22.92 4.57 20.88
N LEU A 25 -23.25 5.45 21.83
CA LEU A 25 -22.47 6.62 22.14
C LEU A 25 -21.03 6.12 22.23
N PHE A 26 -20.10 6.83 21.58
CA PHE A 26 -18.66 6.64 21.63
C PHE A 26 -18.14 6.72 23.09
N GLY A 27 -18.47 5.72 23.90
CA GLY A 27 -17.89 5.43 25.18
C GLY A 27 -16.82 4.38 24.93
N GLN A 28 -15.57 4.83 24.94
CA GLN A 28 -14.43 3.94 25.11
C GLN A 28 -14.50 3.41 26.55
N GLU A 29 -15.30 2.37 26.77
CA GLU A 29 -15.42 1.69 28.05
C GLU A 29 -14.12 0.92 28.31
N ASN A 30 -13.29 1.46 29.21
CA ASN A 30 -12.17 0.74 29.81
C ASN A 30 -12.76 -0.46 30.57
N THR A 31 -12.88 -1.60 29.90
CA THR A 31 -13.12 -2.88 30.55
C THR A 31 -11.82 -3.67 30.49
N ASP A 32 -11.05 -3.55 31.57
CA ASP A 32 -9.96 -4.47 31.85
C ASP A 32 -10.52 -5.89 32.04
N PHE A 33 -9.92 -6.86 31.34
CA PHE A 33 -9.84 -8.29 31.67
C PHE A 33 -11.17 -9.10 31.58
N ILE A 34 -11.38 -10.17 30.78
CA ILE A 34 -10.54 -11.21 30.16
C ILE A 34 -11.34 -11.92 29.02
N GLU A 35 -10.62 -12.44 28.02
CA GLU A 35 -10.96 -13.50 27.03
C GLU A 35 -11.94 -13.20 25.89
N SER A 36 -11.41 -12.80 24.73
CA SER A 36 -10.81 -13.75 23.76
C SER A 36 -10.64 -13.10 22.39
N THR A 37 -9.38 -13.03 21.95
CA THR A 37 -8.95 -13.14 20.53
C THR A 37 -9.78 -12.39 19.48
N LYS A 38 -9.45 -11.11 19.24
CA LYS A 38 -9.31 -10.51 17.89
C LYS A 38 -8.90 -9.03 17.95
N THR A 39 -7.86 -8.74 18.73
CA THR A 39 -6.91 -7.72 18.28
C THR A 39 -6.28 -8.32 17.02
N LYS A 40 -6.82 -7.99 15.84
CA LYS A 40 -6.27 -8.41 14.55
C LYS A 40 -4.80 -7.97 14.51
N GLU A 41 -3.90 -8.88 14.84
CA GLU A 41 -2.79 -9.43 14.04
C GLU A 41 -2.23 -8.67 12.82
N GLN A 42 -2.50 -7.38 12.61
CA GLN A 42 -1.87 -6.63 11.51
C GLN A 42 -0.40 -6.30 11.79
N SER A 43 0.05 -6.38 13.04
CA SER A 43 1.44 -6.12 13.41
C SER A 43 2.39 -7.30 13.11
N ASN A 44 1.88 -8.53 13.01
CA ASN A 44 2.72 -9.69 12.66
C ASN A 44 2.97 -9.77 11.16
N ASP A 45 1.98 -9.41 10.33
CA ASP A 45 2.06 -9.50 8.86
C ASP A 45 3.13 -8.56 8.27
N TYR A 46 3.20 -7.29 8.70
CA TYR A 46 4.20 -6.35 8.18
C TYR A 46 5.65 -6.75 8.55
N LYS A 47 5.87 -7.17 9.80
CA LYS A 47 7.21 -7.55 10.28
C LYS A 47 7.67 -8.85 9.62
N GLU A 48 6.75 -9.78 9.39
CA GLU A 48 7.01 -11.02 8.66
C GLU A 48 7.35 -10.74 7.19
N LEU A 49 6.60 -9.87 6.51
CA LEU A 49 6.87 -9.45 5.13
C LEU A 49 8.19 -8.67 4.99
N GLU A 50 8.54 -7.81 5.95
CA GLU A 50 9.83 -7.13 5.94
C GLU A 50 10.99 -8.11 6.19
N ASN A 51 10.82 -9.08 7.08
CA ASN A 51 11.79 -10.15 7.27
C ASN A 51 11.94 -11.02 6.01
N GLU A 52 10.83 -11.34 5.32
CA GLU A 52 10.84 -12.07 4.05
C GLU A 52 11.56 -11.27 2.97
N ARG A 53 11.29 -9.97 2.86
CA ARG A 53 11.97 -9.04 1.96
C ARG A 53 13.48 -9.02 2.21
N LEU A 54 13.91 -8.87 3.45
CA LEU A 54 15.33 -8.87 3.84
C LEU A 54 16.00 -10.22 3.54
N LYS A 55 15.29 -11.32 3.78
CA LYS A 55 15.77 -12.67 3.45
C LYS A 55 15.98 -12.85 1.94
N ILE A 56 15.00 -12.45 1.11
CA ILE A 56 15.11 -12.52 -0.35
C ILE A 56 16.30 -11.68 -0.84
N ILE A 57 16.47 -10.47 -0.30
CA ILE A 57 17.61 -9.59 -0.63
C ILE A 57 18.94 -10.27 -0.26
N ALA A 58 19.06 -10.84 0.93
CA ALA A 58 20.27 -11.55 1.36
C ALA A 58 20.59 -12.74 0.44
N GLU A 59 19.57 -13.53 0.06
CA GLU A 59 19.72 -14.64 -0.88
C GLU A 59 20.16 -14.16 -2.27
N MET A 60 19.60 -13.05 -2.77
CA MET A 60 20.02 -12.44 -4.04
C MET A 60 21.47 -11.97 -4.00
N TYR A 61 21.92 -11.35 -2.91
CA TYR A 61 23.32 -10.96 -2.74
C TYR A 61 24.25 -12.17 -2.71
N SER A 62 23.90 -13.23 -1.98
CA SER A 62 24.68 -14.47 -1.96
C SER A 62 24.86 -15.05 -3.36
N MET A 63 23.77 -15.17 -4.14
CA MET A 63 23.84 -15.67 -5.51
C MET A 63 24.66 -14.75 -6.42
N MET A 64 24.59 -13.44 -6.22
CA MET A 64 25.40 -12.48 -6.99
C MET A 64 26.89 -12.66 -6.73
N TYR A 65 27.30 -12.87 -5.47
CA TYR A 65 28.68 -13.20 -5.13
C TYR A 65 29.15 -14.51 -5.77
N GLU A 66 28.31 -15.54 -5.76
CA GLU A 66 28.60 -16.81 -6.44
C GLU A 66 28.78 -16.60 -7.96
N ILE A 67 27.91 -15.83 -8.60
CA ILE A 67 28.02 -15.49 -10.03
C ILE A 67 29.33 -14.74 -10.31
N SER A 68 29.71 -13.77 -9.48
CA SER A 68 31.00 -13.07 -9.63
C SER A 68 32.19 -14.02 -9.55
N GLY A 69 32.16 -14.98 -8.63
CA GLY A 69 33.17 -16.04 -8.55
C GLY A 69 33.20 -16.93 -9.80
N LEU A 70 32.03 -17.33 -10.30
CA LEU A 70 31.91 -18.10 -11.53
C LEU A 70 32.41 -17.35 -12.77
N PHE A 71 32.24 -16.02 -12.84
CA PHE A 71 32.82 -15.22 -13.92
C PHE A 71 34.34 -15.20 -13.89
N THR A 72 34.94 -15.11 -12.70
CA THR A 72 36.41 -15.18 -12.57
C THR A 72 36.94 -16.55 -13.02
N GLU A 73 36.26 -17.62 -12.63
CA GLU A 73 36.63 -18.98 -13.07
C GLU A 73 36.35 -19.21 -14.56
N LEU A 74 35.29 -18.61 -15.11
CA LEU A 74 35.00 -18.61 -16.55
C LEU A 74 36.14 -17.95 -17.34
N GLU A 75 36.58 -16.76 -16.94
CA GLU A 75 37.69 -16.05 -17.61
C GLU A 75 38.99 -16.88 -17.55
N ARG A 76 39.25 -17.49 -16.38
CA ARG A 76 40.39 -18.38 -16.19
C ARG A 76 40.31 -19.60 -17.10
N ALA A 77 39.16 -20.26 -17.14
CA ALA A 77 38.90 -21.42 -17.99
C ALA A 77 39.03 -21.06 -19.48
N GLN A 78 38.52 -19.91 -19.90
CA GLN A 78 38.65 -19.43 -21.27
C GLN A 78 40.12 -19.18 -21.65
N SER A 79 40.91 -18.61 -20.75
CA SER A 79 42.35 -18.42 -20.98
C SER A 79 43.11 -19.76 -21.08
N LEU A 80 42.72 -20.75 -20.26
CA LEU A 80 43.27 -22.11 -20.30
C LEU A 80 42.89 -22.82 -21.60
N GLU A 81 41.61 -22.80 -21.99
CA GLU A 81 41.12 -23.40 -23.23
C GLU A 81 41.76 -22.78 -24.46
N LYS A 82 41.91 -21.45 -24.49
CA LYS A 82 42.62 -20.77 -25.58
C LYS A 82 44.06 -21.25 -25.68
N SER A 83 44.75 -21.35 -24.54
CA SER A 83 46.13 -21.87 -24.52
C SER A 83 46.17 -23.27 -25.10
N VAL A 84 45.31 -24.19 -24.62
CA VAL A 84 45.20 -25.57 -25.13
C VAL A 84 44.90 -25.62 -26.63
N SER A 85 43.94 -24.81 -27.12
CA SER A 85 43.60 -24.74 -28.54
C SER A 85 44.76 -24.25 -29.41
N ASP A 86 45.51 -23.24 -28.95
CA ASP A 86 46.70 -22.72 -29.66
C ASP A 86 47.80 -23.80 -29.75
N TYR A 87 47.85 -24.75 -28.81
CA TYR A 87 48.76 -25.90 -28.85
C TYR A 87 48.27 -27.01 -29.78
N ASP A 88 46.98 -27.36 -29.73
CA ASP A 88 46.39 -28.37 -30.62
C ASP A 88 46.60 -27.97 -32.09
N GLN A 89 46.48 -26.67 -32.39
CA GLN A 89 46.73 -26.13 -33.72
C GLN A 89 48.20 -26.28 -34.16
N LYS A 90 49.17 -26.01 -33.27
CA LYS A 90 50.61 -26.22 -33.58
C LYS A 90 50.98 -27.68 -33.78
N THR A 91 50.27 -28.58 -33.11
CA THR A 91 50.48 -30.03 -33.22
C THR A 91 49.96 -30.55 -34.57
N LEU A 92 48.85 -29.99 -35.07
CA LEU A 92 48.31 -30.31 -36.41
C LEU A 92 49.21 -29.85 -37.55
N ASP A 93 50.02 -28.80 -37.35
CA ASP A 93 50.99 -28.28 -38.33
C ASP A 93 52.27 -29.14 -38.46
N GLY A 94 52.31 -30.35 -37.88
CA GLY A 94 53.40 -31.31 -38.05
C GLY A 94 54.60 -31.11 -37.14
N ILE A 95 54.47 -30.28 -36.10
CA ILE A 95 55.47 -30.16 -35.03
C ILE A 95 55.28 -31.35 -34.08
N ASP A 96 56.36 -32.11 -33.90
CA ASP A 96 56.36 -33.40 -33.22
C ASP A 96 55.75 -33.31 -31.79
N SER A 97 54.69 -34.09 -31.56
CA SER A 97 53.93 -34.19 -30.29
C SER A 97 54.77 -34.62 -29.07
N SER A 98 56.01 -35.05 -29.31
CA SER A 98 57.00 -35.42 -28.30
C SER A 98 57.48 -34.23 -27.44
N ASN A 99 57.27 -32.99 -27.89
CA ASN A 99 57.64 -31.77 -27.17
C ASN A 99 56.54 -31.20 -26.25
N PHE A 100 55.59 -32.02 -25.81
CA PHE A 100 54.58 -31.59 -24.83
C PHE A 100 55.28 -31.02 -23.59
N THR A 101 55.13 -29.73 -23.34
CA THR A 101 55.73 -29.14 -22.16
C THR A 101 54.96 -29.63 -20.94
N VAL A 102 55.66 -29.79 -19.80
CA VAL A 102 55.04 -30.20 -18.53
C VAL A 102 53.87 -29.27 -18.18
N SER A 103 53.96 -27.98 -18.55
CA SER A 103 52.91 -26.99 -18.34
C SER A 103 51.61 -27.31 -19.07
N ASP A 104 51.67 -27.86 -20.29
CA ASP A 104 50.49 -28.09 -21.12
C ASP A 104 49.67 -29.28 -20.58
N ARG A 105 50.36 -30.33 -20.12
CA ARG A 105 49.71 -31.46 -19.45
C ARG A 105 49.00 -31.03 -18.16
N ILE A 106 49.62 -30.13 -17.41
CA ILE A 106 49.03 -29.56 -16.18
C ILE A 106 47.76 -28.76 -16.53
N ASN A 107 47.77 -27.97 -17.60
CA ASN A 107 46.62 -27.17 -18.02
C ASN A 107 45.44 -28.03 -18.47
N ILE A 108 45.70 -29.09 -19.25
CA ILE A 108 44.66 -30.05 -19.67
C ILE A 108 44.08 -30.79 -18.46
N GLN A 109 44.93 -31.25 -17.54
CA GLN A 109 44.48 -31.91 -16.32
C GLN A 109 43.60 -30.99 -15.47
N ARG A 110 43.98 -29.70 -15.33
CA ARG A 110 43.17 -28.71 -14.60
C ARG A 110 41.82 -28.48 -15.24
N LEU A 111 41.72 -28.41 -16.57
CA LEU A 111 40.43 -28.27 -17.25
C LEU A 111 39.52 -29.47 -17.00
N GLU A 112 40.06 -30.70 -17.02
CA GLU A 112 39.30 -31.91 -16.74
C GLU A 112 38.86 -32.00 -15.26
N GLU A 113 39.72 -31.55 -14.33
CA GLU A 113 39.38 -31.40 -12.91
C GLU A 113 38.24 -30.39 -12.70
N ILE A 114 38.33 -29.21 -13.31
CA ILE A 114 37.26 -28.20 -13.24
C ILE A 114 35.95 -28.75 -13.82
N LYS A 115 36.03 -29.43 -14.97
CA LYS A 115 34.86 -30.04 -15.61
C LYS A 115 34.18 -31.06 -14.71
N SER A 116 34.94 -31.99 -14.13
CA SER A 116 34.42 -33.10 -13.34
C SER A 116 33.96 -32.69 -11.94
N GLN A 117 34.67 -31.75 -11.28
CA GLN A 117 34.39 -31.36 -9.91
C GLN A 117 33.40 -30.20 -9.78
N ILE A 118 33.36 -29.29 -10.76
CA ILE A 118 32.56 -28.05 -10.65
C ILE A 118 31.40 -28.09 -11.65
N ILE A 119 31.68 -28.29 -12.93
CA ILE A 119 30.67 -28.14 -13.98
C ILE A 119 29.65 -29.28 -13.98
N MET A 120 30.11 -30.53 -13.94
CA MET A 120 29.21 -31.69 -14.00
C MET A 120 28.24 -31.77 -12.81
N PRO A 121 28.65 -31.52 -11.55
CA PRO A 121 27.72 -31.52 -10.42
C PRO A 121 26.68 -30.41 -10.51
N GLU A 122 27.09 -29.18 -10.88
CA GLU A 122 26.16 -28.04 -10.99
C GLU A 122 25.22 -28.12 -12.19
N LEU A 123 25.62 -28.74 -13.30
CA LEU A 123 24.69 -28.93 -14.42
C LEU A 123 23.64 -30.02 -14.15
N LYS A 124 23.96 -31.02 -13.31
CA LYS A 124 23.00 -32.06 -12.91
C LYS A 124 21.84 -31.53 -12.09
N THR A 125 22.09 -30.52 -11.26
CA THR A 125 21.07 -29.89 -10.40
C THR A 125 20.15 -28.95 -11.20
N VAL A 126 20.56 -28.54 -12.40
CA VAL A 126 20.04 -27.35 -13.09
C VAL A 126 19.01 -27.62 -14.20
N GLY A 127 18.86 -28.84 -14.74
CA GLY A 127 17.92 -28.97 -15.88
C GLY A 127 17.53 -30.32 -16.45
N GLY A 128 17.80 -31.45 -15.78
CA GLY A 128 17.32 -32.77 -16.24
C GLY A 128 17.72 -33.17 -17.67
N GLN A 129 18.64 -32.45 -18.32
CA GLN A 129 19.16 -32.81 -19.64
C GLN A 129 20.03 -34.05 -19.55
N ASP A 130 19.89 -34.90 -20.56
CA ASP A 130 20.53 -36.20 -20.64
C ASP A 130 22.06 -36.07 -20.54
N LEU A 131 22.64 -36.74 -19.54
CA LEU A 131 24.06 -36.71 -19.17
C LEU A 131 24.98 -36.98 -20.36
N HIS A 132 24.49 -37.74 -21.35
CA HIS A 132 25.23 -38.12 -22.54
C HIS A 132 25.60 -36.92 -23.43
N SER A 133 24.76 -35.88 -23.47
CA SER A 133 25.06 -34.65 -24.22
C SER A 133 26.07 -33.73 -23.52
N MET A 134 26.31 -33.95 -22.21
CA MET A 134 27.19 -33.09 -21.40
C MET A 134 28.67 -33.46 -21.51
N LYS A 135 29.00 -34.66 -21.98
CA LYS A 135 30.40 -35.13 -22.05
C LYS A 135 31.24 -34.33 -23.06
N SER A 136 30.62 -33.75 -24.09
CA SER A 136 31.27 -32.93 -25.11
C SER A 136 31.24 -31.42 -24.83
N ILE A 137 30.69 -30.98 -23.70
CA ILE A 137 30.63 -29.56 -23.36
C ILE A 137 32.03 -29.07 -22.94
N THR A 138 32.43 -27.91 -23.45
CA THR A 138 33.65 -27.20 -23.04
C THR A 138 33.47 -26.60 -21.65
N VAL A 139 34.57 -26.39 -20.92
CA VAL A 139 34.53 -25.83 -19.57
C VAL A 139 33.90 -24.43 -19.58
N THR A 140 34.25 -23.61 -20.58
CA THR A 140 33.69 -22.27 -20.75
C THR A 140 32.17 -22.29 -20.98
N GLU A 141 31.67 -23.18 -21.83
CA GLU A 141 30.23 -23.31 -22.09
C GLU A 141 29.47 -23.84 -20.86
N GLY A 142 30.09 -24.75 -20.09
CA GLY A 142 29.52 -25.25 -18.84
C GLY A 142 29.33 -24.13 -17.81
N PHE A 143 30.35 -23.29 -17.59
CA PHE A 143 30.24 -22.13 -16.72
C PHE A 143 29.20 -21.12 -17.22
N ARG A 144 29.14 -20.85 -18.53
CA ARG A 144 28.12 -19.97 -19.12
C ARG A 144 26.70 -20.44 -18.76
N ARG A 145 26.41 -21.74 -18.91
CA ARG A 145 25.10 -22.30 -18.57
C ARG A 145 24.78 -22.21 -17.08
N ILE A 146 25.75 -22.45 -16.21
CA ILE A 146 25.58 -22.32 -14.75
C ILE A 146 25.26 -20.86 -14.39
N ILE A 147 26.00 -19.90 -14.97
CA ILE A 147 25.77 -18.47 -14.76
C ILE A 147 24.37 -18.07 -15.25
N GLU A 148 23.99 -18.45 -16.48
CA GLU A 148 22.67 -18.16 -17.04
C GLU A 148 21.54 -18.68 -16.14
N ASN A 149 21.67 -19.90 -15.60
CA ASN A 149 20.67 -20.44 -14.69
C ASN A 149 20.58 -19.65 -13.38
N LYS A 150 21.72 -19.34 -12.74
CA LYS A 150 21.73 -18.54 -11.50
C LYS A 150 21.17 -17.13 -11.73
N VAL A 151 21.44 -16.52 -12.89
CA VAL A 151 20.84 -15.23 -13.29
C VAL A 151 19.32 -15.36 -13.41
N GLN A 152 18.80 -16.41 -14.04
CA GLN A 152 17.35 -16.65 -14.11
C GLN A 152 16.73 -16.84 -12.72
N ALA A 153 17.43 -17.52 -11.79
CA ALA A 153 16.99 -17.66 -10.41
C ALA A 153 16.92 -16.31 -9.68
N ILE A 154 17.89 -15.42 -9.91
CA ILE A 154 17.89 -14.04 -9.40
C ILE A 154 16.70 -13.24 -9.97
N LEU A 155 16.44 -13.33 -11.28
CA LEU A 155 15.30 -12.64 -11.90
C LEU A 155 13.98 -13.08 -11.27
N LYS A 156 13.79 -14.40 -11.06
CA LYS A 156 12.61 -14.94 -10.38
C LYS A 156 12.46 -14.42 -8.95
N LYS A 157 13.56 -14.34 -8.19
CA LYS A 157 13.55 -13.74 -6.84
C LYS A 157 13.29 -12.24 -6.87
N THR A 158 13.73 -11.53 -7.91
CA THR A 158 13.45 -10.10 -8.11
C THR A 158 11.95 -9.86 -8.31
N ASP A 159 11.29 -10.72 -9.08
CA ASP A 159 9.82 -10.67 -9.24
C ASP A 159 9.09 -10.94 -7.92
N GLN A 160 9.55 -11.93 -7.14
CA GLN A 160 9.04 -12.20 -5.80
C GLN A 160 9.23 -10.99 -4.87
N LEU A 161 10.42 -10.38 -4.90
CA LEU A 161 10.73 -9.18 -4.11
C LEU A 161 9.83 -8.01 -4.47
N SER A 162 9.55 -7.81 -5.76
CA SER A 162 8.60 -6.79 -6.23
C SER A 162 7.20 -7.05 -5.69
N SER A 163 6.72 -8.31 -5.75
CA SER A 163 5.41 -8.67 -5.19
C SER A 163 5.33 -8.52 -3.67
N VAL A 164 6.41 -8.78 -2.93
CA VAL A 164 6.45 -8.53 -1.47
C VAL A 164 6.46 -7.03 -1.22
N GLY A 165 7.22 -6.25 -1.98
CA GLY A 165 7.29 -4.79 -1.86
C GLY A 165 5.94 -4.09 -2.13
N THR A 166 5.15 -4.57 -3.08
CA THR A 166 3.79 -4.05 -3.32
C THR A 166 2.86 -4.35 -2.16
N LYS A 167 2.89 -5.58 -1.60
CA LYS A 167 2.13 -5.93 -0.38
C LYS A 167 2.52 -5.10 0.84
N VAL A 168 3.83 -4.90 1.06
CA VAL A 168 4.35 -4.04 2.14
C VAL A 168 3.84 -2.61 1.96
N THR A 169 3.80 -2.09 0.72
CA THR A 169 3.30 -0.74 0.43
C THR A 169 1.79 -0.64 0.60
N GLU A 170 1.04 -1.69 0.22
CA GLU A 170 -0.41 -1.77 0.41
C GLU A 170 -0.80 -1.81 1.89
N LEU A 171 -0.12 -2.63 2.69
CA LEU A 171 -0.33 -2.72 4.14
C LEU A 171 0.11 -1.45 4.87
N ASN A 172 1.17 -0.79 4.39
CA ASN A 172 1.61 0.50 4.93
C ASN A 172 0.74 1.68 4.45
N ASN A 173 -0.14 1.47 3.48
CA ASN A 173 -1.04 2.51 3.00
C ASN A 173 -2.20 2.71 3.99
N THR A 174 -1.96 3.59 4.97
CA THR A 174 -2.98 4.23 5.84
C THR A 174 -4.16 4.86 5.07
N SER A 175 -4.05 4.97 3.74
CA SER A 175 -5.09 5.41 2.81
C SER A 175 -6.35 4.55 2.84
N PHE A 176 -6.27 3.22 2.97
CA PHE A 176 -7.49 2.38 2.97
C PHE A 176 -8.32 2.59 4.25
N VAL A 177 -7.66 2.73 5.40
CA VAL A 177 -8.30 3.07 6.67
C VAL A 177 -8.85 4.50 6.63
N SER A 178 -8.08 5.45 6.09
CA SER A 178 -8.51 6.85 5.94
C SER A 178 -9.71 7.01 5.00
N GLN A 179 -9.77 6.26 3.90
CA GLN A 179 -10.88 6.32 2.95
C GLN A 179 -12.17 5.74 3.53
N ASN A 180 -12.09 4.59 4.21
CA ASN A 180 -13.26 4.02 4.88
C ASN A 180 -13.77 4.93 6.01
N PHE A 181 -12.85 5.54 6.76
CA PHE A 181 -13.20 6.52 7.80
C PHE A 181 -13.87 7.77 7.21
N LYS A 182 -13.34 8.33 6.13
CA LYS A 182 -13.96 9.46 5.40
C LYS A 182 -15.36 9.11 4.90
N LYS A 183 -15.55 7.90 4.36
CA LYS A 183 -16.87 7.42 3.90
C LYS A 183 -17.86 7.27 5.05
N GLN A 184 -17.43 6.72 6.18
CA GLN A 184 -18.27 6.56 7.37
C GLN A 184 -18.68 7.90 7.99
N ILE A 185 -17.75 8.85 8.11
CA ILE A 185 -18.05 10.20 8.59
C ILE A 185 -19.01 10.91 7.64
N SER A 186 -18.78 10.83 6.33
CA SER A 186 -19.64 11.45 5.33
C SER A 186 -21.08 10.91 5.41
N TRP A 187 -21.25 9.60 5.57
CA TRP A 187 -22.58 8.99 5.69
C TRP A 187 -23.28 9.39 7.01
N SER A 188 -22.53 9.41 8.12
CA SER A 188 -23.05 9.85 9.42
C SER A 188 -23.51 11.31 9.37
N PHE A 189 -22.72 12.18 8.73
CA PHE A 189 -23.06 13.59 8.56
C PHE A 189 -24.30 13.78 7.66
N ALA A 190 -24.40 13.04 6.56
CA ALA A 190 -25.56 13.10 5.67
C ALA A 190 -26.85 12.70 6.40
N ILE A 191 -26.80 11.64 7.22
CA ILE A 191 -27.94 11.21 8.04
C ILE A 191 -28.32 12.29 9.05
N LEU A 192 -27.33 12.89 9.72
CA LEU A 192 -27.56 13.96 10.70
C LEU A 192 -28.22 15.19 10.05
N VAL A 193 -27.72 15.64 8.89
CA VAL A 193 -28.31 16.75 8.14
C VAL A 193 -29.75 16.43 7.70
N ALA A 194 -29.99 15.20 7.22
CA ALA A 194 -31.33 14.76 6.83
C ALA A 194 -32.32 14.81 8.02
N ILE A 195 -31.91 14.35 9.20
CA ILE A 195 -32.73 14.42 10.42
C ILE A 195 -33.06 15.87 10.78
N VAL A 196 -32.09 16.78 10.73
CA VAL A 196 -32.29 18.20 11.03
C VAL A 196 -33.28 18.84 10.04
N ILE A 197 -33.13 18.58 8.75
CA ILE A 197 -34.03 19.09 7.71
C ILE A 197 -35.45 18.57 7.94
N ILE A 198 -35.61 17.26 8.17
CA ILE A 198 -36.93 16.66 8.44
C ILE A 198 -37.56 17.27 9.69
N GLY A 199 -36.79 17.42 10.78
CA GLY A 199 -37.27 18.02 12.03
C GLY A 199 -37.75 19.47 11.83
N PHE A 200 -36.99 20.25 11.07
CA PHE A 200 -37.38 21.62 10.71
C PHE A 200 -38.71 21.66 9.94
N PHE A 201 -38.88 20.81 8.93
CA PHE A 201 -40.14 20.74 8.17
C PHE A 201 -41.33 20.31 9.03
N ILE A 202 -41.14 19.36 9.97
CA ILE A 202 -42.21 18.94 10.88
C ILE A 202 -42.67 20.09 11.78
N ILE A 203 -41.73 20.87 12.33
CA ILE A 203 -42.05 22.03 13.17
C ILE A 203 -42.76 23.10 12.34
N ALA A 204 -42.24 23.43 11.15
CA ALA A 204 -42.82 24.43 10.26
C ALA A 204 -44.22 24.03 9.74
N TYR A 205 -44.51 22.73 9.61
CA TYR A 205 -45.83 22.29 9.19
C TYR A 205 -46.87 22.36 10.31
N LYS A 206 -46.44 22.22 11.56
CA LYS A 206 -47.33 22.17 12.72
C LYS A 206 -47.78 23.55 13.19
N ASP A 207 -47.01 24.60 12.92
CA ASP A 207 -47.29 25.96 13.38
C ASP A 207 -47.22 26.98 12.24
N ASP A 208 -48.38 27.51 11.86
CA ASP A 208 -48.53 28.48 10.78
C ASP A 208 -47.86 29.83 11.08
N GLU A 209 -47.73 30.20 12.35
CA GLU A 209 -47.10 31.44 12.78
C GLU A 209 -45.57 31.34 12.66
N ILE A 210 -45.01 30.21 13.09
CA ILE A 210 -43.58 29.90 12.88
C ILE A 210 -43.27 29.81 11.39
N ARG A 211 -44.13 29.14 10.60
CA ARG A 211 -43.96 29.07 9.14
C ARG A 211 -43.96 30.46 8.52
N LYS A 212 -44.93 31.31 8.86
CA LYS A 212 -44.98 32.67 8.33
C LYS A 212 -43.77 33.48 8.78
N THR A 213 -43.36 33.40 10.03
CA THR A 213 -42.22 34.16 10.55
C THR A 213 -40.92 33.76 9.86
N ILE A 214 -40.74 32.46 9.62
CA ILE A 214 -39.53 31.93 8.97
C ILE A 214 -39.56 32.13 7.45
N PHE A 215 -40.70 31.96 6.76
CA PHE A 215 -40.72 32.01 5.29
C PHE A 215 -41.15 33.35 4.69
N SER A 216 -41.71 34.27 5.47
CA SER A 216 -42.24 35.55 4.95
C SER A 216 -41.30 36.74 5.18
N GLY A 217 -40.16 36.53 5.85
CA GLY A 217 -39.23 37.59 6.23
C GLY A 217 -37.82 37.38 5.66
N ASP A 218 -37.06 38.47 5.56
CA ASP A 218 -35.65 38.49 5.18
C ASP A 218 -34.80 37.58 6.11
N ALA A 219 -35.24 37.43 7.36
CA ALA A 219 -34.66 36.53 8.35
C ALA A 219 -34.64 35.05 7.91
N GLY A 220 -35.64 34.59 7.17
CA GLY A 220 -35.72 33.23 6.64
C GLY A 220 -34.65 32.92 5.61
N LEU A 221 -34.53 33.83 4.66
CA LEU A 221 -33.54 33.73 3.59
C LEU A 221 -32.12 33.82 4.17
N GLN A 222 -31.90 34.69 5.15
CA GLN A 222 -30.65 34.78 5.90
C GLN A 222 -30.34 33.48 6.65
N PHE A 223 -31.33 32.87 7.32
CA PHE A 223 -31.16 31.60 8.02
C PHE A 223 -30.76 30.46 7.07
N ILE A 224 -31.46 30.30 5.93
CA ILE A 224 -31.14 29.27 4.93
C ILE A 224 -29.74 29.48 4.36
N THR A 225 -29.34 30.73 4.12
CA THR A 225 -28.02 31.07 3.59
C THR A 225 -26.91 30.72 4.57
N ILE A 226 -27.05 31.11 5.85
CA ILE A 226 -26.09 30.79 6.90
C ILE A 226 -26.01 29.27 7.09
N PHE A 227 -27.15 28.60 7.15
CA PHE A 227 -27.22 27.15 7.31
C PHE A 227 -26.52 26.41 6.16
N SER A 228 -26.74 26.85 4.91
CA SER A 228 -26.09 26.28 3.72
C SER A 228 -24.58 26.48 3.74
N ILE A 229 -24.10 27.66 4.18
CA ILE A 229 -22.68 27.95 4.33
C ILE A 229 -22.05 27.05 5.40
N ILE A 230 -22.71 26.87 6.56
CA ILE A 230 -22.20 26.00 7.64
C ILE A 230 -22.07 24.55 7.15
N ILE A 231 -23.08 24.03 6.45
CA ILE A 231 -23.02 22.68 5.88
C ILE A 231 -21.87 22.55 4.88
N ALA A 232 -21.70 23.53 3.98
CA ALA A 232 -20.62 23.51 3.00
C ALA A 232 -19.23 23.52 3.67
N ILE A 233 -19.05 24.29 4.74
CA ILE A 233 -17.79 24.35 5.51
C ILE A 233 -17.48 23.01 6.17
N ILE A 234 -18.48 22.38 6.80
CA ILE A 234 -18.30 21.07 7.42
C ILE A 234 -17.97 20.01 6.36
N LEU A 235 -18.67 20.03 5.22
CA LEU A 235 -18.37 19.14 4.09
C LEU A 235 -16.95 19.33 3.57
N PHE A 236 -16.49 20.57 3.40
CA PHE A 236 -15.13 20.85 2.96
C PHE A 236 -14.06 20.51 4.00
N GLY A 237 -14.39 20.60 5.30
CA GLY A 237 -13.54 20.13 6.38
C GLY A 237 -13.37 18.60 6.39
N ILE A 238 -14.46 17.86 6.17
CA ILE A 238 -14.44 16.38 6.12
C ILE A 238 -13.72 15.87 4.85
N THR A 239 -13.89 16.53 3.71
CA THR A 239 -13.18 16.17 2.47
C THR A 239 -11.69 16.52 2.52
N GLY A 240 -11.28 17.37 3.48
CA GLY A 240 -9.90 17.81 3.65
C GLY A 240 -9.44 18.79 2.57
N VAL A 241 -10.39 19.41 1.86
CA VAL A 241 -10.11 20.42 0.82
C VAL A 241 -9.69 21.75 1.45
N LEU A 242 -10.17 22.04 2.67
CA LEU A 242 -9.66 23.13 3.49
C LEU A 242 -8.83 22.55 4.64
N GLY A 243 -7.58 23.01 4.78
CA GLY A 243 -6.76 22.68 5.93
C GLY A 243 -7.31 23.30 7.23
N GLY A 244 -6.80 22.85 8.38
CA GLY A 244 -7.31 23.28 9.68
C GLY A 244 -7.16 24.79 9.95
N LYS A 245 -6.20 25.45 9.30
CA LYS A 245 -5.96 26.89 9.42
C LYS A 245 -6.96 27.70 8.58
N GLU A 246 -7.26 27.22 7.38
CA GLU A 246 -8.21 27.81 6.44
C GLU A 246 -9.65 27.65 6.95
N LEU A 247 -9.98 26.48 7.50
CA LEU A 247 -11.29 26.24 8.12
C LEU A 247 -11.54 27.16 9.32
N SER A 248 -10.54 27.32 10.20
CA SER A 248 -10.64 28.19 11.38
C SER A 248 -10.79 29.67 10.99
N ALA A 249 -10.06 30.13 9.97
CA ALA A 249 -10.17 31.49 9.46
C ALA A 249 -11.54 31.75 8.82
N LEU A 250 -12.09 30.79 8.09
CA LEU A 250 -13.39 30.90 7.43
C LEU A 250 -14.55 30.94 8.45
N ILE A 251 -14.53 30.06 9.46
CA ILE A 251 -15.50 30.07 10.56
C ILE A 251 -15.39 31.37 11.37
N GLY A 252 -14.17 31.84 11.63
CA GLY A 252 -13.92 33.14 12.26
C GLY A 252 -14.52 34.31 11.47
N GLY A 253 -14.30 34.36 10.16
CA GLY A 253 -14.83 35.43 9.29
C GLY A 253 -16.36 35.45 9.22
N ILE A 254 -17.01 34.28 9.13
CA ILE A 254 -18.47 34.18 9.07
C ILE A 254 -19.12 34.50 10.41
N SER A 255 -18.55 34.03 11.52
CA SER A 255 -19.05 34.37 12.86
C SER A 255 -18.96 35.89 13.10
N GLY A 256 -17.88 36.54 12.67
CA GLY A 256 -17.73 38.00 12.70
C GLY A 256 -18.74 38.74 11.80
N PHE A 257 -19.00 38.23 10.60
CA PHE A 257 -19.98 38.81 9.67
C PHE A 257 -21.42 38.72 10.19
N ILE A 258 -21.80 37.58 10.76
CA ILE A 258 -23.15 37.34 11.30
C ILE A 258 -23.38 38.19 12.56
N LEU A 259 -22.43 38.20 13.50
CA LEU A 259 -22.52 38.99 14.74
C LEU A 259 -22.48 40.50 14.50
N GLY A 260 -21.67 40.96 13.53
CA GLY A 260 -21.53 42.38 13.20
C GLY A 260 -22.74 43.00 12.49
N ARG A 261 -23.60 42.19 11.86
CA ARG A 261 -24.85 42.64 11.22
C ARG A 261 -26.02 42.74 12.21
N SER A 262 -26.03 41.93 13.27
CA SER A 262 -27.07 41.95 14.31
C SER A 262 -26.99 43.16 15.26
N SER A 263 -25.91 43.92 15.24
CA SER A 263 -25.66 45.02 16.18
C SER A 263 -25.86 46.43 15.60
N ILE A 264 -26.50 46.59 14.44
CA ILE A 264 -26.88 47.92 13.94
C ILE A 264 -28.31 48.22 14.41
N PRO A 265 -28.51 48.99 15.50
CA PRO A 265 -29.84 49.44 15.86
C PRO A 265 -30.25 50.45 14.77
N ALA A 266 -31.46 50.31 14.24
CA ALA A 266 -32.04 51.30 13.36
C ALA A 266 -32.03 52.66 14.07
N ALA A 267 -31.08 53.53 13.73
CA ALA A 267 -30.99 54.87 14.24
C ALA A 267 -32.24 55.62 13.79
N LYS A 268 -33.12 55.82 14.78
CA LYS A 268 -34.36 56.57 14.77
C LYS A 268 -34.19 57.87 13.96
N LYS A 269 -34.79 57.92 12.76
CA LYS A 269 -35.05 59.19 12.07
C LYS A 269 -36.34 59.79 12.64
N GLU A 270 -36.18 60.66 13.62
CA GLU A 270 -37.15 61.71 13.95
C GLU A 270 -36.38 63.03 14.02
N GLY A 271 -36.79 63.98 13.18
CA GLY A 271 -36.17 65.30 13.00
C GLY A 271 -36.13 65.70 11.53
#